data_AF-A0AAU1HER8-F1
#
_entry.id   AF-A0AAU1HER8-F1
#
_cell.length_a   1.000
_cell.length_b   1.000
_cell.length_c   1.000
_cell.angle_alpha   90.00
_cell.angle_beta   90.00
_cell.angle_gamma   90.00
#
_symmetry.space_group_name_H-M   'P 1'
#
loop_
_entity.id
_entity.type
_entity.pdbx_description
1 polymer ?
#
loop_
_entity_poly.entity_id
_entity_poly.type
_entity_poly.pdbx_seq_one_letter_code
_entity_poly.pdbx_strand_id
1 'polypeptide(L)'
;MAEQTGAEVAPARLYRPDEVAAVLGCSAWWVKDRARRRQIPFARVGRAYRFTAAHLAEIIRLHEERPTVAARPPSPDAPPVAPARRSSAPEPGAPSGRLRARPPRRSDRAAFDTAA
;
A
#
# COMPACT_ATOMS: atom_id res chain seq x y z
N MET A 1 24.92 23.43 -33.79
CA MET A 1 25.04 21.99 -33.57
C MET A 1 25.48 21.81 -32.13
N ALA A 2 24.54 21.52 -31.22
CA ALA A 2 24.81 21.56 -29.78
C ALA A 2 25.70 20.39 -29.38
N GLU A 3 26.95 20.69 -29.02
CA GLU A 3 27.89 19.74 -28.45
C GLU A 3 27.25 19.08 -27.23
N GLN A 4 27.10 17.76 -27.31
CA GLN A 4 26.87 16.95 -26.13
C GLN A 4 28.15 17.02 -25.30
N THR A 5 28.18 17.90 -24.29
CA THR A 5 29.10 17.77 -23.16
C THR A 5 28.90 16.37 -22.62
N GLY A 6 29.89 15.51 -22.84
CA GLY A 6 30.09 14.28 -22.09
C GLY A 6 30.26 14.67 -20.64
N ALA A 7 29.13 14.85 -19.94
CA ALA A 7 29.11 14.95 -18.50
C ALA A 7 29.66 13.62 -18.03
N GLU A 8 30.88 13.61 -17.53
CA GLU A 8 31.43 12.52 -16.75
C GLU A 8 30.37 12.17 -15.71
N VAL A 9 29.62 11.10 -15.96
CA VAL A 9 28.50 10.69 -15.12
C VAL A 9 29.13 10.09 -13.88
N ALA A 10 29.44 10.94 -12.91
CA ALA A 10 29.80 10.52 -11.58
C ALA A 10 28.78 9.44 -11.15
N PRO A 11 29.25 8.29 -10.64
CA PRO A 11 28.37 7.17 -10.38
C PRO A 11 27.25 7.61 -9.44
N ALA A 12 26.00 7.49 -9.92
CA ALA A 12 24.84 7.93 -9.16
C ALA A 12 24.79 7.24 -7.79
N ARG A 13 24.63 8.02 -6.72
CA ARG A 13 24.57 7.48 -5.34
C ARG A 13 23.45 6.45 -5.23
N LEU A 14 23.80 5.27 -4.74
CA LEU A 14 22.86 4.20 -4.44
C LEU A 14 22.49 4.20 -2.96
N TYR A 15 21.21 4.40 -2.67
CA TYR A 15 20.65 4.35 -1.34
C TYR A 15 20.33 2.91 -0.92
N ARG A 16 20.63 2.59 0.33
CA ARG A 16 20.18 1.37 1.00
C ARG A 16 18.69 1.51 1.39
N PRO A 17 17.98 0.39 1.61
CA PRO A 17 16.57 0.44 2.03
C PRO A 17 16.33 1.26 3.31
N ASP A 18 17.32 1.28 4.21
CA ASP A 18 17.26 2.02 5.47
C ASP A 18 17.36 3.54 5.26
N GLU A 19 18.25 3.97 4.36
CA GLU A 19 18.36 5.39 3.96
C GLU A 19 17.08 5.86 3.26
N VAL A 20 16.50 5.03 2.39
CA VAL A 20 15.21 5.35 1.73
C VAL A 20 14.08 5.48 2.75
N ALA A 21 14.03 4.58 3.72
CA ALA A 21 13.08 4.63 4.82
C ALA A 21 13.20 5.95 5.61
N ALA A 22 14.43 6.37 5.94
CA ALA A 22 14.68 7.64 6.61
C ALA A 22 14.22 8.85 5.77
N VAL A 23 14.49 8.85 4.46
CA VAL A 23 14.08 9.93 3.55
C VAL A 23 12.56 10.01 3.40
N LEU A 24 11.87 8.87 3.31
CA LEU A 24 10.42 8.81 3.13
C LEU A 24 9.63 8.85 4.46
N GLY A 25 10.30 8.85 5.62
CA GLY A 25 9.64 8.75 6.93
C GLY A 25 8.90 7.43 7.15
N CYS A 26 9.33 6.35 6.48
CA CYS A 26 8.70 5.03 6.51
C CYS A 26 9.60 3.99 7.19
N SER A 27 9.08 2.78 7.45
CA SER A 27 9.91 1.71 8.00
C SER A 27 10.76 1.01 6.92
N ALA A 28 11.98 0.59 7.27
CA ALA A 28 12.85 -0.16 6.37
C ALA A 28 12.23 -1.51 5.94
N TRP A 29 11.35 -2.08 6.77
CA TRP A 29 10.59 -3.28 6.42
C TRP A 29 9.62 -3.01 5.28
N TRP A 30 8.87 -1.91 5.32
CA TRP A 30 7.94 -1.54 4.25
C TRP A 30 8.66 -1.40 2.90
N VAL A 31 9.82 -0.72 2.88
CA VAL A 31 10.63 -0.56 1.67
C VAL A 31 11.09 -1.92 1.12
N LYS A 32 11.55 -2.81 2.01
CA LYS A 32 11.97 -4.17 1.61
C LYS A 32 10.79 -5.02 1.13
N ASP A 33 9.63 -4.94 1.78
CA ASP A 33 8.42 -5.67 1.38
C ASP A 33 7.91 -5.21 0.01
N ARG A 34 7.76 -3.89 -0.19
CA ARG A 34 7.35 -3.32 -1.48
C ARG A 34 8.31 -3.69 -2.60
N ALA A 35 9.63 -3.67 -2.36
CA ALA A 35 10.62 -4.12 -3.34
C ALA A 35 10.51 -5.62 -3.63
N ARG A 36 10.34 -6.45 -2.58
CA ARG A 36 10.14 -7.91 -2.72
C ARG A 36 8.91 -8.23 -3.55
N ARG A 37 7.82 -7.48 -3.37
CA ARG A 37 6.57 -7.63 -4.11
C ARG A 37 6.59 -6.91 -5.47
N ARG A 38 7.71 -6.29 -5.85
CA ARG A 38 7.93 -5.55 -7.11
C ARG A 38 6.93 -4.41 -7.33
N GLN A 39 6.54 -3.73 -6.26
CA GLN A 39 5.55 -2.63 -6.27
C GLN A 39 6.19 -1.25 -6.28
N ILE A 40 7.51 -1.17 -6.10
CA ILE A 40 8.29 0.05 -6.22
C ILE A 40 9.50 -0.21 -7.12
N PRO A 41 10.00 0.82 -7.83
CA PRO A 41 11.22 0.69 -8.62
C PRO A 41 12.44 0.46 -7.73
N PHE A 42 13.32 -0.46 -8.14
CA PHE A 42 14.57 -0.78 -7.43
C PHE A 42 15.64 -1.27 -8.41
N ALA A 43 16.90 -1.11 -8.02
CA ALA A 43 18.04 -1.75 -8.66
C ALA A 43 18.45 -3.00 -7.87
N ARG A 44 18.71 -4.09 -8.58
CA ARG A 44 19.25 -5.33 -8.00
C ARG A 44 20.77 -5.31 -8.13
N VAL A 45 21.48 -5.05 -7.03
CA VAL A 45 22.95 -5.07 -7.00
C VAL A 45 23.40 -6.20 -6.10
N GLY A 46 23.94 -7.26 -6.71
CA GLY A 46 24.21 -8.53 -6.05
C GLY A 46 22.95 -9.10 -5.39
N ARG A 47 23.01 -9.38 -4.10
CA ARG A 47 21.88 -9.86 -3.30
C ARG A 47 21.14 -8.77 -2.50
N ALA A 48 21.46 -7.49 -2.71
CA ALA A 48 20.80 -6.37 -2.03
C ALA A 48 19.81 -5.61 -2.94
N TYR A 49 18.86 -4.91 -2.33
CA TYR A 49 18.05 -3.88 -2.98
C TYR A 49 18.76 -2.54 -2.86
N ARG A 50 18.81 -1.77 -3.95
CA ARG A 50 19.39 -0.44 -4.01
C ARG A 50 18.44 0.51 -4.72
N PHE A 51 18.51 1.78 -4.36
CA PHE A 51 17.65 2.81 -4.92
C PHE A 51 18.49 3.97 -5.42
N THR A 52 18.05 4.59 -6.51
CA THR A 52 18.63 5.83 -7.04
C THR A 52 17.71 6.98 -6.67
N ALA A 53 18.19 8.22 -6.78
CA ALA A 53 17.33 9.40 -6.62
C ALA A 53 16.10 9.36 -7.55
N ALA A 54 16.26 8.83 -8.77
CA ALA A 54 15.16 8.64 -9.72
C ALA A 54 14.09 7.67 -9.18
N HIS A 55 14.50 6.54 -8.61
CA HIS A 55 13.56 5.60 -7.98
C HIS A 55 12.78 6.26 -6.83
N LEU A 56 13.42 7.10 -6.01
CA LEU A 56 12.73 7.81 -4.94
C LEU A 56 11.66 8.76 -5.50
N ALA A 57 12.00 9.53 -6.53
CA ALA A 57 11.04 10.43 -7.19
C ALA A 57 9.84 9.65 -7.75
N GLU A 58 10.07 8.48 -8.34
CA GLU A 58 9.00 7.60 -8.82
C GLU A 58 8.15 7.01 -7.68
N ILE A 59 8.78 6.58 -6.57
CA ILE A 59 8.05 6.08 -5.40
C ILE A 59 7.11 7.15 -4.85
N ILE A 60 7.59 8.39 -4.75
CA ILE A 60 6.79 9.53 -4.30
C ILE A 60 5.60 9.73 -5.24
N ARG A 61 5.83 9.77 -6.56
CA ARG A 61 4.76 9.90 -7.56
C ARG A 61 3.71 8.79 -7.48
N LEU A 62 4.14 7.55 -7.23
CA LEU A 62 3.24 6.40 -7.11
C LEU A 62 2.32 6.48 -5.88
N HIS A 63 2.74 7.18 -4.83
CA HIS A 63 2.01 7.29 -3.56
C HIS A 63 1.53 8.72 -3.27
N GLU A 64 1.60 9.61 -4.25
CA GLU A 64 1.11 10.97 -4.16
C GLU A 64 -0.42 10.96 -4.26
N GLU A 65 -1.11 11.23 -3.15
CA GLU A 65 -2.55 11.51 -3.17
C GLU A 65 -2.74 13.02 -3.33
N ARG A 66 -3.20 13.44 -4.51
CA ARG A 66 -3.48 14.86 -4.76
C ARG A 66 -4.80 15.23 -4.11
N PRO A 67 -4.84 16.30 -3.30
CA PRO A 67 -6.10 16.83 -2.81
C PRO A 67 -6.98 17.18 -4.01
N THR A 68 -8.07 16.44 -4.18
CA THR A 68 -9.13 16.82 -5.11
C THR A 68 -9.71 18.11 -4.54
N VAL A 69 -9.31 19.26 -5.11
CA VAL A 69 -10.02 20.52 -4.85
C VAL A 69 -11.49 20.20 -5.05
N ALA A 70 -12.27 20.38 -3.98
CA ALA A 70 -13.66 19.96 -3.87
C ALA A 70 -14.37 20.15 -5.21
N ALA A 71 -14.97 19.07 -5.70
CA ALA A 71 -15.72 19.05 -6.93
C ALA A 71 -16.56 20.33 -7.04
N ARG A 72 -16.30 21.10 -8.11
CA ARG A 72 -17.18 22.19 -8.55
C ARG A 72 -18.63 21.70 -8.37
N PRO A 73 -19.51 22.42 -7.66
CA PRO A 73 -20.90 22.03 -7.56
C PRO A 73 -21.45 21.82 -8.98
N PRO A 74 -22.24 20.75 -9.22
CA PRO A 74 -22.74 20.47 -10.55
C PRO A 74 -23.52 21.70 -11.06
N SER A 75 -23.15 22.18 -12.24
CA SER A 75 -23.98 23.14 -12.96
C SER A 75 -25.39 22.56 -13.11
N PRO A 76 -26.45 23.34 -12.85
CA PRO A 76 -27.84 22.85 -12.85
C PRO A 76 -28.33 22.35 -14.23
N ASP A 77 -27.57 22.56 -15.30
CA ASP A 77 -27.92 22.18 -16.68
C ASP A 77 -27.31 20.85 -17.17
N ALA A 78 -26.54 20.14 -16.34
CA ALA A 78 -26.00 18.84 -16.75
C ALA A 78 -27.01 17.71 -16.46
N PRO A 79 -27.40 16.89 -17.46
CA PRO A 79 -28.20 15.71 -17.19
C PRO A 79 -27.44 14.77 -16.25
N PRO A 80 -28.11 14.08 -15.31
CA PRO A 80 -27.45 13.21 -14.36
C PRO A 80 -26.82 12.02 -15.10
N VAL A 81 -25.50 12.08 -15.32
CA VAL A 81 -24.73 10.91 -15.72
C VAL A 81 -24.67 10.00 -14.50
N ALA A 82 -25.47 8.92 -14.55
CA ALA A 82 -25.46 7.91 -13.51
C ALA A 82 -24.02 7.44 -13.25
N PRO A 83 -23.57 7.36 -11.98
CA PRO A 83 -22.25 6.81 -11.69
C PRO A 83 -22.25 5.37 -12.19
N ALA A 84 -21.31 5.06 -13.08
CA ALA A 84 -21.05 3.69 -13.50
C ALA A 84 -20.75 2.86 -12.25
N ARG A 85 -21.76 2.11 -11.79
CA ARG A 85 -21.61 1.12 -10.75
C ARG A 85 -20.49 0.20 -11.22
N ARG A 86 -19.37 0.22 -10.51
CA ARG A 86 -18.38 -0.85 -10.63
C ARG A 86 -19.12 -2.10 -10.17
N SER A 87 -19.57 -2.90 -11.13
CA SER A 87 -20.20 -4.18 -10.87
C SER A 87 -19.14 -5.11 -10.26
N SER A 88 -19.03 -5.06 -8.94
CA SER A 88 -18.49 -6.17 -8.17
C SER A 88 -19.54 -7.27 -8.22
N ALA A 89 -19.37 -8.24 -9.12
CA ALA A 89 -20.04 -9.52 -9.01
C ALA A 89 -19.03 -10.52 -8.40
N PRO A 90 -19.12 -10.84 -7.10
CA PRO A 90 -18.56 -12.08 -6.59
C PRO A 90 -19.49 -13.23 -7.00
N GLU A 91 -18.92 -14.24 -7.66
CA GLU A 91 -19.55 -15.53 -7.92
C GLU A 91 -20.20 -16.11 -6.64
N PRO A 92 -21.44 -16.61 -6.68
CA PRO A 92 -22.06 -17.30 -5.55
C PRO A 92 -21.53 -18.74 -5.48
N GLY A 93 -20.43 -18.97 -4.76
CA GLY A 93 -19.79 -20.28 -4.69
C GLY A 93 -19.11 -20.59 -3.35
N ALA A 94 -19.89 -20.72 -2.28
CA ALA A 94 -19.72 -21.66 -1.14
C ALA A 94 -20.43 -21.11 0.12
N PRO A 95 -21.16 -21.95 0.88
CA PRO A 95 -21.74 -21.54 2.16
C PRO A 95 -20.62 -21.30 3.17
N SER A 96 -20.28 -20.03 3.40
CA SER A 96 -19.43 -19.62 4.52
C SER A 96 -20.21 -19.86 5.81
N GLY A 97 -19.90 -20.96 6.52
CA GLY A 97 -20.47 -21.26 7.82
C GLY A 97 -20.29 -20.08 8.77
N ARG A 98 -21.39 -19.55 9.31
CA ARG A 98 -21.32 -18.42 10.24
C ARG A 98 -20.52 -18.83 11.48
N LEU A 99 -19.39 -18.16 11.71
CA LEU A 99 -18.64 -18.29 12.95
C LEU A 99 -19.55 -17.86 14.11
N ARG A 100 -19.72 -18.73 15.11
CA ARG A 100 -20.40 -18.39 16.36
C ARG A 100 -19.38 -18.09 17.43
N ALA A 101 -19.64 -17.05 18.22
CA ALA A 101 -18.85 -16.75 19.41
C ALA A 101 -18.85 -17.96 20.34
N ARG A 102 -17.68 -18.33 20.86
CA ARG A 102 -17.53 -19.40 21.84
C ARG A 102 -17.76 -18.81 23.24
N PRO A 103 -18.74 -19.30 24.02
CA PRO A 103 -19.00 -18.77 25.35
C PRO A 103 -17.82 -19.02 26.30
N PRO A 104 -17.53 -18.07 27.22
CA PRO A 104 -16.41 -18.16 28.14
C PRO A 104 -16.57 -19.32 29.13
N ARG A 105 -15.49 -20.08 29.37
CA ARG A 105 -15.43 -21.28 30.23
C ARG A 105 -15.76 -21.08 31.72
N ARG A 106 -16.16 -19.87 32.14
CA ARG A 106 -16.32 -19.53 33.56
C ARG A 106 -17.75 -19.70 34.08
N SER A 107 -18.67 -20.18 33.25
CA SER A 107 -20.07 -20.44 33.64
C SER A 107 -20.31 -21.84 34.22
N ASP A 108 -19.34 -22.76 34.12
CA ASP A 108 -19.45 -24.14 34.63
C ASP A 108 -18.95 -24.31 36.09
N ARG A 109 -19.08 -23.29 36.94
CA ARG A 109 -18.71 -23.39 38.37
C ARG A 109 -19.84 -23.06 39.34
N ALA A 110 -21.09 -23.27 38.93
CA ALA A 110 -22.27 -23.15 39.79
C ALA A 110 -23.06 -24.47 39.93
N ALA A 111 -22.37 -25.63 39.91
CA ALA A 111 -23.00 -26.95 40.03
C ALA A 111 -22.30 -27.90 41.03
N PHE A 112 -21.50 -27.37 41.97
CA PHE A 112 -20.87 -28.17 43.03
C PHE A 112 -21.00 -27.54 44.42
N ASP A 113 -22.15 -26.92 44.71
CA ASP A 113 -22.52 -26.55 46.09
C ASP A 113 -24.02 -26.79 46.27
N THR A 114 -24.38 -28.04 46.57
CA THR A 114 -25.59 -28.47 47.30
C THR A 114 -25.51 -30.01 47.44
N ALA A 115 -24.86 -30.49 48.51
CA ALA A 115 -25.27 -31.67 49.28
C ALA A 115 -24.25 -31.94 50.41
N ALA A 116 -24.78 -31.96 51.64
CA ALA A 116 -24.21 -32.34 52.94
C ALA A 116 -23.30 -31.32 53.65
#